data_AF-A0A7V8YC47-F1
#
_entry.id   AF-A0A7V8YC47-F1
#
_cell.length_a   1.000
_cell.length_b   1.000
_cell.length_c   1.000
_cell.angle_alpha   90.00
_cell.angle_beta   90.00
_cell.angle_gamma   90.00
#
_symmetry.space_group_name_H-M   'P 1'
#
loop_
_entity.id
_entity.type
_entity.pdbx_description
1 polymer ?
#
loop_
_entity_poly.entity_id
_entity_poly.type
_entity_poly.pdbx_seq_one_letter_code
_entity_poly.pdbx_strand_id
1 'polypeptide(L)'
;MSIAAGRTSDPALRSLLEDHWDGLMWRAPTWATALGDHRYDDRLPDASLAVAEEWRNAERELLGRLGRIPNLPEADQLTADLLTFELSGDLRLGDCAFETWDFSARDNPLTRLADIAEHHPTATPADLDNLATRYRAAPAWIDQQTANLRVGLGSGRAVSAPTVRLALDQLDAYLAVQDAEWPLAATLREADRPLLAPIRAALVRWRAFLADELLPGARPADREGLWALPGGAACYA
;
A
#
# COMPACT_ATOMS: atom_id res chain seq x y z
N MET A 1 -7.43 -7.58 17.32
CA MET A 1 -8.44 -6.68 17.93
C MET A 1 -7.77 -5.34 18.18
N SER A 2 -8.32 -4.25 17.65
CA SER A 2 -7.79 -2.90 17.88
C SER A 2 -7.86 -2.53 19.37
N ILE A 3 -6.85 -1.79 19.87
CA ILE A 3 -6.80 -1.29 21.25
C ILE A 3 -8.04 -0.44 21.58
N ALA A 4 -8.56 0.30 20.59
CA ALA A 4 -9.76 1.11 20.74
C ALA A 4 -10.99 0.23 21.04
N ALA A 5 -11.21 -0.83 20.25
CA ALA A 5 -12.34 -1.75 20.44
C ALA A 5 -12.33 -2.42 21.84
N GLY A 6 -11.15 -2.74 22.37
CA GLY A 6 -11.02 -3.32 23.71
C GLY A 6 -11.38 -2.37 24.86
N ARG A 7 -11.42 -1.06 24.62
CA ARG A 7 -11.76 -0.02 25.63
C ARG A 7 -13.14 0.58 25.43
N THR A 8 -13.72 0.42 24.25
CA THR A 8 -15.08 0.87 23.93
C THR A 8 -16.11 0.06 24.71
N SER A 9 -17.10 0.72 25.31
CA SER A 9 -18.14 0.07 26.12
C SER A 9 -19.40 -0.25 25.33
N ASP A 10 -19.80 0.63 24.41
CA ASP A 10 -20.94 0.44 23.52
C ASP A 10 -20.69 -0.72 22.53
N PRO A 11 -21.57 -1.73 22.47
CA PRO A 11 -21.36 -2.90 21.63
C PRO A 11 -21.45 -2.61 20.13
N ALA A 12 -22.27 -1.63 19.71
CA ALA A 12 -22.38 -1.28 18.30
C ALA A 12 -21.13 -0.54 17.83
N LEU A 13 -20.61 0.40 18.63
CA LEU A 13 -19.36 1.09 18.32
C LEU A 13 -18.17 0.13 18.33
N ARG A 14 -18.12 -0.80 19.30
CA ARG A 14 -17.06 -1.83 19.35
C ARG A 14 -17.05 -2.66 18.07
N SER A 15 -18.21 -3.16 17.64
CA SER A 15 -18.32 -3.94 16.40
C SER A 15 -17.89 -3.14 15.17
N LEU A 16 -18.20 -1.83 15.10
CA LEU A 16 -17.73 -0.98 14.00
C LEU A 16 -16.21 -0.81 13.98
N LEU A 17 -15.58 -0.64 15.15
CA LEU A 17 -14.14 -0.53 15.26
C LEU A 17 -13.44 -1.84 14.86
N GLU A 18 -14.04 -2.99 15.17
CA GLU A 18 -13.57 -4.30 14.74
C GLU A 18 -13.71 -4.48 13.23
N ASP A 19 -14.87 -4.16 12.65
CA ASP A 19 -15.10 -4.21 11.20
C ASP A 19 -14.11 -3.31 10.44
N HIS A 20 -13.91 -2.07 10.92
CA HIS A 20 -12.95 -1.14 10.33
C HIS A 20 -11.52 -1.69 10.40
N TRP A 21 -11.10 -2.16 11.57
CA TRP A 21 -9.76 -2.72 11.77
C TRP A 21 -9.51 -3.94 10.88
N ASP A 22 -10.46 -4.88 10.83
CA ASP A 22 -10.31 -6.10 10.03
C ASP A 22 -10.31 -5.79 8.54
N GLY A 23 -11.14 -4.85 8.09
CA GLY A 23 -11.11 -4.36 6.71
C GLY A 23 -9.77 -3.72 6.34
N LEU A 24 -9.22 -2.89 7.24
CA LEU A 24 -7.94 -2.22 7.03
C LEU A 24 -6.76 -3.22 7.00
N MET A 25 -6.74 -4.20 7.90
CA MET A 25 -5.71 -5.26 7.91
C MET A 25 -5.80 -6.14 6.66
N TRP A 26 -7.01 -6.45 6.20
CA TRP A 26 -7.21 -7.19 4.95
C TRP A 26 -6.72 -6.41 3.72
N ARG A 27 -6.97 -5.09 3.67
CA ARG A 27 -6.52 -4.22 2.57
C ARG A 27 -5.01 -4.01 2.57
N ALA A 28 -4.39 -3.94 3.75
CA ALA A 28 -2.97 -3.69 3.93
C ALA A 28 -2.26 -4.90 4.56
N PRO A 29 -2.22 -6.07 3.89
CA PRO A 29 -1.74 -7.32 4.48
C PRO A 29 -0.26 -7.27 4.91
N THR A 30 0.57 -6.47 4.23
CA THR A 30 1.98 -6.28 4.60
C THR A 30 2.13 -5.44 5.87
N TRP A 31 1.25 -4.45 6.06
CA TRP A 31 1.20 -3.66 7.28
C TRP A 31 0.63 -4.47 8.44
N ALA A 32 -0.38 -5.32 8.19
CA ALA A 32 -0.87 -6.29 9.16
C ALA A 32 0.26 -7.17 9.71
N THR A 33 1.10 -7.74 8.82
CA THR A 33 2.31 -8.49 9.24
C THR A 33 3.23 -7.64 10.12
N ALA A 34 3.53 -6.40 9.71
CA ALA A 34 4.42 -5.52 10.47
C ALA A 34 3.88 -5.16 11.87
N LEU A 35 2.56 -5.19 12.06
CA LEU A 35 1.88 -4.99 13.35
C LEU A 35 1.71 -6.28 14.16
N GLY A 36 2.14 -7.44 13.63
CA GLY A 36 1.99 -8.75 14.27
C GLY A 36 0.64 -9.43 14.04
N ASP A 37 -0.16 -8.93 13.11
CA ASP A 37 -1.38 -9.59 12.63
C ASP A 37 -1.07 -10.51 11.45
N HIS A 38 -0.89 -11.79 11.76
CA HIS A 38 -0.44 -12.81 10.82
C HIS A 38 -1.58 -13.46 10.00
N ARG A 39 -2.82 -12.93 10.05
CA ARG A 39 -3.98 -13.49 9.34
C ARG A 39 -3.86 -13.42 7.82
N TYR A 40 -3.00 -12.54 7.29
CA TYR A 40 -2.87 -12.24 5.85
C TYR A 40 -1.42 -12.37 5.35
N ASP A 41 -0.61 -13.17 6.05
CA ASP A 41 0.82 -13.34 5.77
C ASP A 41 1.12 -13.92 4.39
N ASP A 42 0.15 -14.57 3.76
CA ASP A 42 0.25 -15.13 2.40
C ASP A 42 -0.09 -14.12 1.28
N ARG A 43 -0.47 -12.87 1.61
CA ARG A 43 -1.01 -11.91 0.63
C ARG A 43 -0.13 -10.70 0.41
N LEU A 44 -0.13 -10.22 -0.84
CA LEU A 44 0.21 -8.84 -1.18
C LEU A 44 -1.08 -8.02 -1.29
N PRO A 45 -1.03 -6.68 -1.10
CA PRO A 45 -2.19 -5.82 -1.33
C PRO A 45 -2.65 -5.95 -2.79
N ASP A 46 -3.96 -6.03 -3.03
CA ASP A 46 -4.51 -5.89 -4.38
C ASP A 46 -4.45 -4.41 -4.78
N ALA A 47 -3.61 -4.10 -5.76
CA ALA A 47 -3.39 -2.72 -6.19
C ALA A 47 -4.42 -2.24 -7.22
N SER A 48 -5.45 -3.02 -7.56
CA SER A 48 -6.44 -2.61 -8.56
C SER A 48 -7.29 -1.43 -8.08
N LEU A 49 -7.61 -0.54 -9.02
CA LEU A 49 -8.51 0.60 -8.76
C LEU A 49 -9.93 0.14 -8.37
N ALA A 50 -10.33 -1.07 -8.76
CA ALA A 50 -11.60 -1.66 -8.37
C ALA A 50 -11.65 -1.94 -6.86
N VAL A 51 -10.63 -2.60 -6.32
CA VAL A 51 -10.53 -2.86 -4.87
C VAL A 51 -10.42 -1.55 -4.08
N ALA A 52 -9.73 -0.54 -4.63
CA ALA A 52 -9.71 0.79 -4.01
C ALA A 52 -11.10 1.43 -3.91
N GLU A 53 -11.96 1.27 -4.93
CA GLU A 53 -13.35 1.77 -4.89
C GLU A 53 -14.25 0.94 -3.97
N GLU A 54 -14.07 -0.38 -3.94
CA GLU A 54 -14.75 -1.26 -2.98
C GLU A 54 -14.44 -0.85 -1.54
N TRP A 55 -13.19 -0.53 -1.25
CA TRP A 55 -12.78 -0.03 0.07
C TRP A 55 -13.45 1.31 0.41
N ARG A 56 -13.46 2.27 -0.50
CA ARG A 56 -14.17 3.54 -0.30
C ARG A 56 -15.67 3.33 -0.06
N ASN A 57 -16.28 2.36 -0.72
CA ASN A 57 -17.68 2.00 -0.45
C ASN A 57 -17.88 1.44 0.96
N ALA A 58 -16.98 0.57 1.42
CA ALA A 58 -17.01 0.04 2.78
C ALA A 58 -16.82 1.16 3.83
N GLU A 59 -15.91 2.11 3.61
CA GLU A 59 -15.73 3.28 4.48
C GLU A 59 -16.98 4.16 4.53
N ARG A 60 -17.64 4.41 3.39
CA ARG A 60 -18.94 5.13 3.34
C ARG A 60 -20.01 4.41 4.14
N GLU A 61 -20.07 3.09 4.06
CA GLU A 61 -21.02 2.28 4.82
C GLU A 61 -20.74 2.35 6.32
N LEU A 62 -19.48 2.19 6.72
CA LEU A 62 -19.04 2.30 8.13
C LEU A 62 -19.38 3.67 8.71
N LEU A 63 -19.09 4.76 7.98
CA LEU A 63 -19.43 6.12 8.40
C LEU A 63 -20.95 6.30 8.55
N GLY A 64 -21.73 5.76 7.62
CA GLY A 64 -23.19 5.78 7.70
C GLY A 64 -23.76 4.97 8.86
N ARG A 65 -23.14 3.84 9.22
CA ARG A 65 -23.50 3.04 10.39
C ARG A 65 -23.12 3.76 11.69
N LEU A 66 -21.95 4.37 11.75
CA LEU A 66 -21.46 5.14 12.89
C LEU A 66 -22.41 6.29 13.24
N GLY A 67 -22.86 7.06 12.25
CA GLY A 67 -23.79 8.18 12.44
C GLY A 67 -25.20 7.78 12.92
N ARG A 68 -25.52 6.48 12.99
CA ARG A 68 -26.81 5.96 13.49
C ARG A 68 -26.75 5.46 14.93
N ILE A 69 -25.59 5.45 15.58
CA ILE A 69 -25.46 4.99 16.97
C ILE A 69 -25.88 6.14 17.91
N PRO A 70 -27.00 6.01 18.64
CA PRO A 70 -27.46 7.06 19.54
C PRO A 70 -26.87 6.91 20.95
N ASN A 71 -26.78 8.01 21.69
CA ASN A 71 -26.53 8.02 23.14
C ASN A 71 -25.24 7.30 23.58
N LEU A 72 -24.13 7.55 22.88
CA LEU A 72 -22.83 7.02 23.29
C LEU A 72 -22.41 7.58 24.66
N PRO A 73 -21.82 6.75 25.53
CA PRO A 73 -21.11 7.24 26.71
C PRO A 73 -20.01 8.23 26.34
N GLU A 74 -19.68 9.18 27.21
CA GLU A 74 -18.69 10.24 26.94
C GLU A 74 -17.33 9.69 26.46
N ALA A 75 -16.86 8.59 27.06
CA ALA A 75 -15.60 7.94 26.67
C ALA A 75 -15.66 7.34 25.25
N ASP A 76 -16.82 6.85 24.84
CA ASP A 76 -17.05 6.27 23.52
C ASP A 76 -17.32 7.35 22.47
N GLN A 77 -17.85 8.52 22.88
CA GLN A 77 -18.05 9.66 22.00
C GLN A 77 -16.74 10.14 21.37
N LEU A 78 -15.67 10.28 22.17
CA LEU A 78 -14.35 10.65 21.63
C LEU A 78 -13.86 9.62 20.60
N THR A 79 -14.08 8.32 20.86
CA THR A 79 -13.69 7.25 19.94
C THR A 79 -14.48 7.32 18.63
N ALA A 80 -15.78 7.59 18.71
CA ALA A 80 -16.64 7.79 17.54
C ALA A 80 -16.28 9.05 16.75
N ASP A 81 -15.91 10.15 17.42
CA ASP A 81 -15.48 11.39 16.77
C ASP A 81 -14.17 11.18 16.01
N LEU A 82 -13.21 10.44 16.60
CA LEU A 82 -11.95 10.09 15.94
C LEU A 82 -12.18 9.19 14.72
N LEU A 83 -13.01 8.16 14.84
CA LEU A 83 -13.34 7.29 13.70
C LEU A 83 -14.09 8.06 12.60
N THR A 84 -14.97 8.99 12.98
CA THR A 84 -15.65 9.88 12.02
C THR A 84 -14.64 10.74 11.28
N PHE A 85 -13.66 11.31 11.99
CA PHE A 85 -12.60 12.13 11.40
C PHE A 85 -11.73 11.31 10.43
N GLU A 86 -11.32 10.11 10.83
CA GLU A 86 -10.51 9.20 10.00
C GLU A 86 -11.25 8.81 8.72
N LEU A 87 -12.44 8.21 8.82
CA LEU A 87 -13.23 7.77 7.67
C LEU A 87 -13.59 8.94 6.72
N SER A 88 -13.96 10.11 7.28
CA SER A 88 -14.25 11.28 6.44
C SER A 88 -13.01 11.84 5.76
N GLY A 89 -11.86 11.75 6.43
CA GLY A 89 -10.55 12.11 5.89
C GLY A 89 -10.17 11.22 4.72
N ASP A 90 -10.24 9.91 4.88
CA ASP A 90 -9.91 8.93 3.85
C ASP A 90 -10.80 9.04 2.62
N LEU A 91 -12.12 9.20 2.83
CA LEU A 91 -13.06 9.43 1.74
C LEU A 91 -12.76 10.71 0.95
N ARG A 92 -12.35 11.79 1.63
CA ARG A 92 -11.94 13.04 0.99
C ARG A 92 -10.63 12.88 0.22
N LEU A 93 -9.67 12.12 0.76
CA LEU A 93 -8.41 11.81 0.06
C LEU A 93 -8.64 10.90 -1.15
N GLY A 94 -9.73 10.12 -1.17
CA GLY A 94 -10.15 9.35 -2.33
C GLY A 94 -10.28 10.18 -3.62
N ASP A 95 -10.69 11.44 -3.52
CA ASP A 95 -10.80 12.37 -4.67
C ASP A 95 -9.44 12.73 -5.28
N CYS A 96 -8.36 12.52 -4.53
CA CYS A 96 -6.99 12.76 -4.99
C CYS A 96 -6.45 11.62 -5.87
N ALA A 97 -7.11 10.45 -5.86
CA ALA A 97 -6.72 9.26 -6.63
C ALA A 97 -5.24 8.88 -6.43
N PHE A 98 -4.79 8.86 -5.17
CA PHE A 98 -3.40 8.55 -4.80
C PHE A 98 -2.94 7.23 -5.41
N GLU A 99 -3.81 6.24 -5.56
CA GLU A 99 -3.48 4.95 -6.16
C GLU A 99 -2.87 5.06 -7.57
N THR A 100 -3.11 6.18 -8.27
CA THR A 100 -2.61 6.44 -9.62
C THR A 100 -1.29 7.22 -9.66
N TRP A 101 -0.79 7.71 -8.53
CA TRP A 101 0.46 8.50 -8.46
C TRP A 101 1.23 8.36 -7.13
N ASP A 102 0.84 7.42 -6.27
CA ASP A 102 1.50 7.06 -5.02
C ASP A 102 2.79 6.29 -5.33
N PHE A 103 3.86 7.06 -5.50
CA PHE A 103 5.19 6.54 -5.80
C PHE A 103 6.24 7.53 -5.30
N SER A 104 7.25 7.00 -4.62
CA SER A 104 8.44 7.76 -4.21
C SER A 104 9.71 6.91 -4.21
N ALA A 105 10.87 7.55 -4.07
CA ALA A 105 12.14 6.84 -3.84
C ALA A 105 12.19 6.10 -2.49
N ARG A 106 11.25 6.36 -1.57
CA ARG A 106 11.12 5.62 -0.30
C ARG A 106 10.09 4.51 -0.40
N ASP A 107 9.02 4.75 -1.14
CA ASP A 107 7.88 3.86 -1.22
C ASP A 107 7.54 3.53 -2.67
N ASN A 108 7.96 2.34 -3.09
CA ASN A 108 7.79 1.80 -4.42
C ASN A 108 7.89 0.26 -4.38
N PRO A 109 7.61 -0.45 -5.49
CA PRO A 109 7.65 -1.90 -5.50
C PRO A 109 8.96 -2.54 -5.02
N LEU A 110 10.12 -1.93 -5.30
CA LEU A 110 11.40 -2.46 -4.82
C LEU A 110 11.50 -2.34 -3.29
N THR A 111 11.21 -1.16 -2.73
CA THR A 111 11.34 -0.95 -1.28
C THR A 111 10.30 -1.73 -0.49
N ARG A 112 9.05 -1.81 -0.97
CA ARG A 112 8.00 -2.64 -0.34
C ARG A 112 8.34 -4.13 -0.32
N LEU A 113 9.01 -4.66 -1.34
CA LEU A 113 9.49 -6.05 -1.33
C LEU A 113 10.65 -6.24 -0.33
N ALA A 114 11.53 -5.24 -0.19
CA ALA A 114 12.57 -5.27 0.82
C ALA A 114 11.98 -5.22 2.25
N ASP A 115 10.95 -4.41 2.47
CA ASP A 115 10.24 -4.34 3.76
C ASP A 115 9.60 -5.68 4.12
N ILE A 116 9.03 -6.40 3.15
CA ILE A 116 8.50 -7.76 3.37
C ILE A 116 9.63 -8.70 3.80
N ALA A 117 10.79 -8.64 3.16
CA ALA A 117 11.92 -9.47 3.56
C ALA A 117 12.40 -9.16 4.99
N GLU A 118 12.27 -7.92 5.45
CA GLU A 118 12.67 -7.53 6.80
C GLU A 118 11.64 -7.92 7.88
N HIS A 119 10.34 -7.76 7.60
CA HIS A 119 9.28 -7.88 8.62
C HIS A 119 8.54 -9.22 8.61
N HIS A 120 8.64 -10.00 7.54
CA HIS A 120 7.91 -11.25 7.44
C HIS A 120 8.50 -12.33 8.38
N PRO A 121 7.66 -13.05 9.14
CA PRO A 121 8.13 -14.16 9.97
C PRO A 121 8.85 -15.24 9.15
N THR A 122 9.84 -15.90 9.73
CA THR A 122 10.56 -17.01 9.09
C THR A 122 10.83 -18.15 10.08
N ALA A 123 10.05 -18.26 11.15
CA ALA A 123 10.30 -19.18 12.25
C ALA A 123 9.76 -20.59 11.99
N THR A 124 8.68 -20.69 11.20
CA THR A 124 8.01 -21.96 10.91
C THR A 124 7.99 -22.28 9.41
N PRO A 125 7.79 -23.55 9.01
CA PRO A 125 7.57 -23.89 7.61
C PRO A 125 6.40 -23.15 6.97
N ALA A 126 5.33 -22.90 7.73
CA ALA A 126 4.17 -22.15 7.25
C ALA A 126 4.51 -20.69 6.95
N ASP A 127 5.37 -20.07 7.76
CA ASP A 127 5.83 -18.70 7.50
C ASP A 127 6.59 -18.64 6.16
N LEU A 128 7.47 -19.61 5.91
CA LEU A 128 8.23 -19.69 4.66
C LEU A 128 7.32 -19.96 3.44
N ASP A 129 6.26 -20.76 3.61
CA ASP A 129 5.25 -20.99 2.56
C ASP A 129 4.45 -19.71 2.26
N ASN A 130 4.11 -18.92 3.28
CA ASN A 130 3.45 -17.63 3.14
C ASN A 130 4.34 -16.62 2.40
N LEU A 131 5.62 -16.52 2.77
CA LEU A 131 6.60 -15.68 2.08
C LEU A 131 6.72 -16.06 0.60
N ALA A 132 6.87 -17.35 0.30
CA ALA A 132 6.94 -17.86 -1.06
C ALA A 132 5.66 -17.52 -1.85
N THR A 133 4.50 -17.51 -1.20
CA THR A 133 3.23 -17.10 -1.82
C THR A 133 3.23 -15.62 -2.19
N ARG A 134 3.68 -14.74 -1.28
CA ARG A 134 3.86 -13.30 -1.57
C ARG A 134 4.79 -13.08 -2.75
N TYR A 135 5.95 -13.74 -2.76
CA TYR A 135 6.94 -13.57 -3.82
C TYR A 135 6.47 -14.12 -5.17
N ARG A 136 5.64 -15.17 -5.17
CA ARG A 136 4.99 -15.67 -6.38
C ARG A 136 3.98 -14.66 -6.95
N ALA A 137 3.33 -13.86 -6.11
CA ALA A 137 2.39 -12.81 -6.52
C ALA A 137 3.08 -11.49 -6.92
N ALA A 138 4.31 -11.25 -6.46
CA ALA A 138 5.03 -9.99 -6.66
C ALA A 138 5.12 -9.51 -8.11
N PRO A 139 5.40 -10.34 -9.13
CA PRO A 139 5.44 -9.89 -10.52
C PRO A 139 4.12 -9.25 -11.00
N ALA A 140 2.98 -9.90 -10.71
CA ALA A 140 1.67 -9.39 -11.10
C ALA A 140 1.32 -8.11 -10.35
N TRP A 141 1.68 -8.04 -9.07
CA TRP A 141 1.50 -6.84 -8.25
C TRP A 141 2.30 -5.64 -8.77
N ILE A 142 3.56 -5.84 -9.20
CA ILE A 142 4.37 -4.80 -9.86
C ILE A 142 3.70 -4.32 -11.15
N ASP A 143 3.14 -5.22 -11.94
CA ASP A 143 2.43 -4.88 -13.18
C ASP A 143 1.15 -4.06 -12.89
N GLN A 144 0.42 -4.37 -11.81
CA GLN A 144 -0.73 -3.56 -11.36
C GLN A 144 -0.32 -2.13 -10.96
N GLN A 145 0.75 -1.98 -10.18
CA GLN A 145 1.29 -0.66 -9.80
C GLN A 145 1.68 0.15 -11.04
N THR A 146 2.32 -0.50 -12.01
CA THR A 146 2.68 0.10 -13.30
C THR A 146 1.43 0.58 -14.06
N ALA A 147 0.37 -0.24 -14.11
CA ALA A 147 -0.88 0.10 -14.77
C ALA A 147 -1.55 1.32 -14.13
N ASN A 148 -1.57 1.41 -12.80
CA ASN A 148 -2.13 2.56 -12.10
C ASN A 148 -1.35 3.85 -12.39
N LEU A 149 -0.01 3.80 -12.39
CA LEU A 149 0.82 4.95 -12.72
C LEU A 149 0.60 5.43 -14.16
N ARG A 150 0.32 4.52 -15.11
CA ARG A 150 -0.10 4.90 -16.48
C ARG A 150 -1.44 5.64 -16.49
N VAL A 151 -2.40 5.23 -15.67
CA VAL A 151 -3.68 5.96 -15.50
C VAL A 151 -3.41 7.36 -14.95
N GLY A 152 -2.50 7.48 -13.98
CA GLY A 152 -2.05 8.77 -13.44
C GLY A 152 -1.49 9.68 -14.52
N LEU A 153 -0.52 9.18 -15.30
CA LEU A 153 0.06 9.90 -16.44
C LEU A 153 -1.02 10.40 -17.42
N GLY A 154 -1.96 9.53 -17.79
CA GLY A 154 -3.06 9.87 -18.71
C GLY A 154 -4.02 10.93 -18.17
N SER A 155 -4.10 11.11 -16.85
CA SER A 155 -4.95 12.11 -16.19
C SER A 155 -4.19 13.36 -15.72
N GLY A 156 -2.92 13.50 -16.10
CA GLY A 156 -2.06 14.62 -15.66
C GLY A 156 -1.61 14.51 -14.20
N ARG A 157 -1.81 13.35 -13.56
CA ARG A 157 -1.31 13.02 -12.23
C ARG A 157 0.00 12.25 -12.34
N ALA A 158 1.09 12.99 -12.52
CA ALA A 158 2.42 12.40 -12.66
C ALA A 158 3.28 12.73 -11.45
N VAL A 159 4.09 11.80 -10.96
CA VAL A 159 5.04 11.99 -9.84
C VAL A 159 6.12 13.04 -10.14
N SER A 160 6.93 13.40 -9.14
CA SER A 160 8.08 14.31 -9.30
C SER A 160 9.26 13.63 -10.01
N ALA A 161 9.82 14.28 -11.03
CA ALA A 161 10.94 13.76 -11.82
C ALA A 161 12.21 13.48 -10.97
N PRO A 162 12.61 14.35 -10.02
CA PRO A 162 13.66 14.03 -9.06
C PRO A 162 13.44 12.72 -8.28
N THR A 163 12.21 12.45 -7.84
CA THR A 163 11.86 11.19 -7.17
C THR A 163 12.03 9.98 -8.11
N VAL A 164 11.63 10.10 -9.38
CA VAL A 164 11.79 9.02 -10.37
C VAL A 164 13.27 8.73 -10.63
N ARG A 165 14.11 9.76 -10.73
CA ARG A 165 15.57 9.57 -10.91
C ARG A 165 16.21 8.84 -9.74
N LEU A 166 15.87 9.23 -8.51
CA LEU A 166 16.37 8.54 -7.31
C LEU A 166 15.95 7.06 -7.27
N ALA A 167 14.70 6.76 -7.63
CA ALA A 167 14.21 5.38 -7.72
C ALA A 167 14.92 4.58 -8.83
N LEU A 168 15.22 5.20 -9.98
CA LEU A 168 16.01 4.59 -11.04
C LEU A 168 17.43 4.25 -10.56
N ASP A 169 18.10 5.16 -9.87
CA ASP A 169 19.45 4.91 -9.32
C ASP A 169 19.44 3.73 -8.32
N GLN A 170 18.44 3.68 -7.43
CA GLN A 170 18.26 2.57 -6.49
C GLN A 170 18.04 1.23 -7.22
N LEU A 171 17.17 1.24 -8.24
CA LEU A 171 16.82 0.06 -9.00
C LEU A 171 17.98 -0.44 -9.86
N ASP A 172 18.76 0.47 -10.45
CA ASP A 172 19.97 0.14 -11.21
C ASP A 172 21.02 -0.52 -10.30
N ALA A 173 21.25 0.04 -9.11
CA ALA A 173 22.14 -0.57 -8.12
C ALA A 173 21.67 -1.97 -7.69
N TYR A 174 20.36 -2.14 -7.48
CA TYR A 174 19.76 -3.40 -7.09
C TYR A 174 19.85 -4.46 -8.20
N LEU A 175 19.59 -4.07 -9.45
CA LEU A 175 19.64 -4.97 -10.60
C LEU A 175 21.06 -5.33 -11.04
N ALA A 176 22.08 -4.56 -10.65
CA ALA A 176 23.47 -4.79 -11.00
C ALA A 176 24.10 -6.03 -10.32
N VAL A 177 23.56 -6.45 -9.18
CA VAL A 177 24.01 -7.65 -8.45
C VAL A 177 23.19 -8.88 -8.83
N GLN A 178 23.70 -10.08 -8.51
CA GLN A 178 23.01 -11.35 -8.77
C GLN A 178 21.80 -11.51 -7.84
N ASP A 179 20.77 -12.26 -8.29
CA ASP A 179 19.55 -12.52 -7.51
C ASP A 179 19.85 -13.09 -6.12
N ALA A 180 20.84 -13.97 -6.04
CA ALA A 180 21.24 -14.62 -4.79
C ALA A 180 21.83 -13.65 -3.75
N GLU A 181 22.28 -12.46 -4.18
CA GLU A 181 22.85 -11.43 -3.31
C GLU A 181 21.79 -10.43 -2.81
N TRP A 182 20.55 -10.53 -3.31
CA TRP A 182 19.46 -9.67 -2.86
C TRP A 182 19.05 -9.97 -1.42
N PRO A 183 18.68 -8.95 -0.63
CA PRO A 183 18.09 -9.15 0.70
C PRO A 183 16.87 -10.10 0.67
N LEU A 184 16.07 -10.04 -0.39
CA LEU A 184 14.95 -10.96 -0.63
C LEU A 184 15.37 -12.43 -0.63
N ALA A 185 16.59 -12.74 -1.07
CA ALA A 185 17.10 -14.11 -1.16
C ALA A 185 17.54 -14.66 0.21
N ALA A 186 17.83 -13.80 1.19
CA ALA A 186 18.30 -14.21 2.51
C ALA A 186 17.22 -14.90 3.35
N THR A 187 15.94 -14.60 3.08
CA THR A 187 14.78 -15.12 3.82
C THR A 187 14.12 -16.32 3.15
N LEU A 188 14.49 -16.64 1.92
CA LEU A 188 13.92 -17.77 1.18
C LEU A 188 14.62 -19.09 1.51
N ARG A 189 13.84 -20.18 1.46
CA ARG A 189 14.39 -21.53 1.38
C ARG A 189 15.09 -21.72 0.04
N GLU A 190 16.06 -22.62 0.00
CA GLU A 190 16.77 -22.97 -1.23
C GLU A 190 15.82 -23.37 -2.36
N ALA A 191 14.78 -24.14 -2.04
CA ALA A 191 13.76 -24.58 -2.99
C ALA A 191 12.91 -23.42 -3.57
N ASP A 192 12.82 -22.28 -2.88
CA ASP A 192 12.03 -21.12 -3.29
C ASP A 192 12.87 -20.04 -4.00
N ARG A 193 14.22 -20.14 -4.00
CA ARG A 193 15.09 -19.21 -4.73
C ARG A 193 14.74 -19.01 -6.21
N PRO A 194 14.21 -20.00 -6.96
CA PRO A 194 13.74 -19.78 -8.33
C PRO A 194 12.65 -18.70 -8.48
N LEU A 195 11.96 -18.30 -7.40
CA LEU A 195 10.98 -17.19 -7.42
C LEU A 195 11.62 -15.82 -7.68
N LEU A 196 12.94 -15.67 -7.46
CA LEU A 196 13.65 -14.40 -7.65
C LEU A 196 13.74 -14.02 -9.13
N ALA A 197 13.86 -14.98 -10.05
CA ALA A 197 14.00 -14.70 -11.48
C ALA A 197 12.74 -14.01 -12.08
N PRO A 198 11.50 -14.47 -11.80
CA PRO A 198 10.29 -13.73 -12.15
C PRO A 198 10.23 -12.32 -11.55
N ILE A 199 10.67 -12.14 -10.30
CA ILE A 199 10.72 -10.83 -9.64
C ILE A 199 11.71 -9.90 -10.35
N ARG A 200 12.91 -10.39 -10.70
CA ARG A 200 13.88 -9.65 -11.52
C ARG A 200 13.27 -9.22 -12.83
N ALA A 201 12.62 -10.14 -13.55
CA ALA A 201 12.00 -9.81 -14.83
C ALA A 201 10.93 -8.72 -14.68
N ALA A 202 10.15 -8.73 -13.60
CA ALA A 202 9.19 -7.67 -13.30
C ALA A 202 9.86 -6.34 -12.96
N LEU A 203 10.90 -6.35 -12.12
CA LEU A 203 11.68 -5.16 -11.78
C LEU A 203 12.38 -4.54 -13.01
N VAL A 204 12.87 -5.34 -13.95
CA VAL A 204 13.43 -4.85 -15.22
C VAL A 204 12.37 -4.17 -16.08
N ARG A 205 11.16 -4.75 -16.20
CA ARG A 205 10.04 -4.10 -16.90
C ARG A 205 9.64 -2.79 -16.22
N TRP A 206 9.57 -2.81 -14.90
CA TRP A 206 9.24 -1.63 -14.10
C TRP A 206 10.28 -0.53 -14.28
N ARG A 207 11.57 -0.87 -14.26
CA ARG A 207 12.68 0.05 -14.57
C ARG A 207 12.54 0.70 -15.95
N ALA A 208 12.23 -0.11 -16.98
CA ALA A 208 12.00 0.40 -18.32
C ALA A 208 10.82 1.37 -18.35
N PHE A 209 9.69 1.03 -17.71
CA PHE A 209 8.56 1.95 -17.55
C PHE A 209 8.95 3.26 -16.84
N LEU A 210 9.72 3.20 -15.75
CA LEU A 210 10.18 4.39 -15.05
C LEU A 210 10.99 5.32 -15.96
N ALA A 211 11.90 4.75 -16.75
CA ALA A 211 12.79 5.51 -17.62
C ALA A 211 12.10 6.04 -18.89
N ASP A 212 11.28 5.21 -19.53
CA ASP A 212 10.78 5.44 -20.89
C ASP A 212 9.40 6.10 -20.91
N GLU A 213 8.62 5.96 -19.82
CA GLU A 213 7.25 6.47 -19.75
C GLU A 213 7.05 7.43 -18.55
N LEU A 214 7.39 7.00 -17.33
CA LEU A 214 7.10 7.79 -16.13
C LEU A 214 7.97 9.05 -16.04
N LEU A 215 9.28 8.94 -16.24
CA LEU A 215 10.20 10.07 -16.15
C LEU A 215 9.92 11.15 -17.20
N PRO A 216 9.66 10.84 -18.49
CA PRO A 216 9.25 11.85 -19.48
C PRO A 216 7.93 12.53 -19.14
N GLY A 217 6.99 11.83 -18.50
CA GLY A 217 5.71 12.37 -18.06
C GLY A 217 5.73 13.05 -16.68
N ALA A 218 6.83 12.92 -15.93
CA ALA A 218 6.93 13.38 -14.54
C ALA A 218 7.00 14.92 -14.43
N ARG A 219 6.53 15.45 -13.30
CA ARG A 219 6.58 16.88 -13.00
C ARG A 219 8.03 17.34 -12.82
N PRO A 220 8.43 18.49 -13.40
CA PRO A 220 9.78 19.02 -13.25
C PRO A 220 10.06 19.50 -11.81
N ALA A 221 11.33 19.73 -11.51
CA ALA A 221 11.81 20.08 -10.17
C ALA A 221 11.26 21.41 -9.62
N ASP A 222 10.94 22.36 -10.51
CA ASP A 222 10.30 23.61 -10.14
C ASP A 222 8.78 23.47 -9.88
N ARG A 223 8.21 22.27 -10.07
CA ARG A 223 6.78 21.94 -9.86
C ARG A 223 6.58 20.64 -9.08
N GLU A 224 7.46 20.36 -8.12
CA GLU A 224 7.41 19.12 -7.35
C GLU A 224 6.21 19.06 -6.39
N GLY A 225 5.79 20.21 -5.86
CA GLY A 225 4.76 20.30 -4.84
C GLY A 225 3.39 19.78 -5.31
N LEU A 226 2.59 19.30 -4.34
CA LEU A 226 1.25 18.76 -4.61
C LEU A 226 0.36 19.77 -5.33
N TRP A 227 0.51 21.06 -5.08
CA TRP A 227 -0.22 22.15 -5.76
C TRP A 227 -0.14 22.10 -7.29
N ALA A 228 0.89 21.47 -7.86
CA ALA A 228 1.06 21.36 -9.31
C ALA A 228 0.20 20.25 -9.95
N LEU A 229 -0.43 19.39 -9.15
CA LEU A 229 -1.36 18.34 -9.61
C LEU A 229 -2.77 18.89 -9.89
N PRO A 230 -3.55 18.23 -10.77
CA PRO A 230 -4.99 18.46 -10.85
C PRO A 230 -5.65 18.26 -9.48
N GLY A 231 -6.31 19.29 -8.95
CA GLY A 231 -6.90 19.27 -7.60
C GLY A 231 -5.89 19.35 -6.45
N GLY A 232 -4.60 19.57 -6.75
CA GLY A 232 -3.50 19.45 -5.80
C GLY A 232 -3.58 20.32 -4.55
N ALA A 233 -4.13 21.53 -4.66
CA ALA A 233 -4.35 22.42 -3.51
C ALA A 233 -5.38 21.84 -2.52
N ALA A 234 -6.44 21.20 -3.02
CA ALA A 234 -7.43 20.54 -2.17
C ALA A 234 -6.86 19.28 -1.52
N CYS A 235 -5.98 18.55 -2.24
CA CYS A 235 -5.26 17.40 -1.71
C CYS A 235 -4.19 17.76 -0.66
N TYR A 236 -3.75 19.02 -0.61
CA TYR A 236 -2.77 19.50 0.36
C TYR A 236 -3.41 20.07 1.65
N ALA A 237 -4.69 20.46 1.58
CA ALA A 237 -5.41 21.14 2.65
C ALA A 237 -6.02 20.16 3.68
#